data_AF-A0A9E3Z475-F1
#
_entry.id   AF-A0A9E3Z475-F1
#
_cell.length_a   1.000
_cell.length_b   1.000
_cell.length_c   1.000
_cell.angle_alpha   90.00
_cell.angle_beta   90.00
_cell.angle_gamma   90.00
#
_symmetry.space_group_name_H-M   'P 1'
#
loop_
_entity.id
_entity.type
_entity.pdbx_description
1 polymer ?
#
loop_
_entity_poly.entity_id
_entity_poly.type
_entity_poly.pdbx_seq_one_letter_code
_entity_poly.pdbx_strand_id
1 'polypeptide(L)'
;MSARNDDAAARLRAASAALDEARRRAERGEAPDLAPLAATIGDCLAHLSRSDDPAQAALRLALRDDAERLVRTLDTKSDELRRRLREGGATRRAAGAYANGQKL
;
A
#
# COMPACT_ATOMS: atom_id res chain seq x y z
N MET A 1 28.92 -3.82 20.38
CA MET A 1 28.21 -3.94 19.09
C MET A 1 26.67 -3.89 19.21
N SER A 2 26.04 -4.07 20.38
CA SER A 2 24.56 -4.16 20.53
C SER A 2 23.73 -2.93 20.13
N ALA A 3 24.10 -1.71 20.51
CA ALA A 3 23.19 -0.56 20.42
C ALA A 3 22.76 -0.17 18.98
N ARG A 4 23.56 -0.47 17.95
CA ARG A 4 23.22 -0.15 16.55
C ARG A 4 22.21 -1.13 15.94
N ASN A 5 22.19 -2.38 16.39
CA ASN A 5 21.24 -3.38 15.89
C ASN A 5 19.86 -3.22 16.52
N ASP A 6 19.80 -2.79 17.79
CA ASP A 6 18.53 -2.50 18.48
C ASP A 6 17.79 -1.31 17.86
N ASP A 7 18.52 -0.27 17.47
CA ASP A 7 17.99 0.92 16.80
C ASP A 7 17.43 0.58 15.39
N ALA A 8 18.13 -0.26 14.63
CA ALA A 8 17.67 -0.71 13.32
C ALA A 8 16.40 -1.59 13.43
N ALA A 9 16.35 -2.49 14.41
CA ALA A 9 15.18 -3.32 14.66
C ALA A 9 13.97 -2.48 15.13
N ALA A 10 14.18 -1.44 15.93
CA ALA A 10 13.13 -0.52 16.35
C ALA A 10 12.54 0.27 15.16
N ARG A 11 13.41 0.82 14.29
CA ARG A 11 12.97 1.52 13.07
C ARG A 11 12.16 0.64 12.13
N LEU A 12 12.54 -0.63 12.00
CA LEU A 12 11.80 -1.61 11.21
C LEU A 12 10.41 -1.91 11.75
N ARG A 13 10.28 -2.12 13.05
CA ARG A 13 8.98 -2.33 13.69
C ARG A 13 8.09 -1.11 13.50
N ALA A 14 8.65 0.09 13.59
CA ALA A 14 7.93 1.33 13.31
C ALA A 14 7.48 1.42 11.84
N ALA A 15 8.33 1.02 10.89
CA ALA A 15 7.98 0.98 9.46
C ALA A 15 6.87 -0.03 9.14
N SER A 16 6.94 -1.24 9.70
CA SER A 16 5.89 -2.26 9.58
C SER A 16 4.56 -1.79 10.20
N ALA A 17 4.59 -1.18 11.39
CA ALA A 17 3.39 -0.59 12.00
C ALA A 17 2.80 0.55 11.16
N ALA A 18 3.64 1.37 10.52
CA ALA A 18 3.20 2.42 9.60
C ALA A 18 2.54 1.84 8.34
N LEU A 19 3.08 0.74 7.78
CA LEU A 19 2.50 0.02 6.65
C LEU A 19 1.12 -0.54 7.00
N ASP A 20 0.99 -1.17 8.17
CA ASP A 20 -0.29 -1.69 8.65
C ASP A 20 -1.33 -0.59 8.82
N GLU A 21 -0.93 0.58 9.35
CA GLU A 21 -1.85 1.71 9.48
C GLU A 21 -2.22 2.31 8.12
N ALA A 22 -1.28 2.41 7.18
CA ALA A 22 -1.56 2.80 5.80
C ALA A 22 -2.55 1.83 5.14
N ARG A 23 -2.41 0.51 5.39
CA ARG A 23 -3.36 -0.49 4.93
C ARG A 23 -4.73 -0.29 5.55
N ARG A 24 -4.82 -0.08 6.86
CA ARG A 24 -6.10 0.19 7.55
C ARG A 24 -6.79 1.45 7.05
N ARG A 25 -6.03 2.51 6.75
CA ARG A 25 -6.55 3.72 6.11
C ARG A 25 -7.05 3.44 4.70
N ALA A 26 -6.26 2.73 3.90
CA ALA A 26 -6.66 2.29 2.58
C ALA A 26 -7.97 1.49 2.65
N GLU A 27 -8.09 0.51 3.56
CA GLU A 27 -9.30 -0.28 3.86
C GLU A 27 -10.51 0.60 4.21
N ARG A 28 -10.33 1.68 4.97
CA ARG A 28 -11.36 2.69 5.27
C ARG A 28 -11.70 3.61 4.09
N GLY A 29 -10.92 3.59 3.01
CA GLY A 29 -11.10 4.46 1.84
C GLY A 29 -10.41 5.81 1.97
N GLU A 30 -9.57 5.98 2.99
CA GLU A 30 -8.68 7.14 3.12
C GLU A 30 -7.44 6.91 2.23
N ALA A 31 -7.00 7.93 1.49
CA ALA A 31 -5.77 7.84 0.70
C ALA A 31 -4.56 7.86 1.65
N PRO A 32 -3.78 6.76 1.74
CA PRO A 32 -2.57 6.78 2.55
C PRO A 32 -1.48 7.60 1.85
N ASP A 33 -0.73 8.39 2.62
CA ASP A 33 0.50 9.01 2.11
C ASP A 33 1.62 7.96 2.08
N LEU A 34 1.94 7.49 0.88
CA LEU A 34 2.89 6.40 0.65
C LEU A 34 4.32 6.90 0.45
N ALA A 35 4.53 8.18 0.12
CA ALA A 35 5.84 8.75 -0.16
C ALA A 35 6.80 8.71 1.06
N PRO A 36 6.41 9.21 2.25
CA PRO A 36 7.27 9.13 3.43
C PRO A 36 7.47 7.69 3.91
N LEU A 37 6.49 6.83 3.66
CA LEU A 37 6.54 5.41 3.99
C LEU A 37 7.56 4.66 3.12
N ALA A 38 7.55 4.91 1.81
CA ALA A 38 8.52 4.36 0.87
C ALA A 38 9.95 4.79 1.19
N ALA A 39 10.17 6.07 1.55
CA ALA A 39 11.49 6.56 1.97
C ALA A 39 11.98 5.83 3.23
N THR A 40 11.13 5.74 4.26
CA THR A 40 11.46 5.06 5.53
C THR A 40 11.80 3.58 5.32
N ILE A 41 11.04 2.88 4.47
CA ILE A 41 11.28 1.48 4.10
C ILE A 41 12.60 1.34 3.35
N GLY A 42 12.86 2.22 2.37
CA GLY A 42 14.11 2.24 1.59
C GLY A 42 15.34 2.40 2.49
N ASP A 43 15.29 3.33 3.42
CA ASP A 43 16.37 3.57 4.39
C ASP A 43 16.58 2.36 5.31
N CYS A 44 15.50 1.75 5.79
CA CYS A 44 15.58 0.53 6.60
C CYS A 44 16.22 -0.61 5.82
N LEU A 45 15.76 -0.89 4.59
CA LEU A 45 16.30 -1.96 3.75
C LEU A 45 17.77 -1.72 3.38
N ALA A 46 18.16 -0.48 3.10
CA ALA A 46 19.54 -0.10 2.81
C ALA A 46 20.46 -0.31 4.03
N HIS A 47 19.99 0.08 5.22
CA HIS A 47 20.73 -0.15 6.46
C HIS A 47 20.93 -1.63 6.74
N LEU A 48 19.87 -2.41 6.55
CA LEU A 48 19.93 -3.83 6.83
C LEU A 48 20.84 -4.51 5.81
N SER A 49 20.77 -4.22 4.52
CA SER A 49 21.58 -4.91 3.49
C SER A 49 23.10 -4.94 3.77
N ARG A 50 23.60 -4.13 4.71
CA ARG A 50 24.98 -4.12 5.19
C ARG A 50 25.26 -5.02 6.40
N SER A 51 24.31 -5.86 6.82
CA SER A 51 24.38 -6.61 8.07
C SER A 51 23.94 -8.07 7.87
N ASP A 52 24.83 -9.00 8.26
CA ASP A 52 24.69 -10.46 8.16
C ASP A 52 23.89 -11.08 9.33
N ASP A 53 23.15 -10.27 10.08
CA ASP A 53 22.38 -10.73 11.23
C ASP A 53 21.10 -11.48 10.79
N PRO A 54 20.89 -12.74 11.22
CA PRO A 54 19.69 -13.53 10.85
C PRO A 54 18.38 -12.92 11.37
N ALA A 55 18.40 -12.21 12.51
CA ALA A 55 17.22 -11.52 13.00
C ALA A 55 16.83 -10.36 12.08
N GLN A 56 17.82 -9.69 11.47
CA GLN A 56 17.59 -8.65 10.48
C GLN A 56 17.10 -9.23 9.15
N ALA A 57 17.54 -10.43 8.77
CA ALA A 57 16.99 -11.13 7.60
C ALA A 57 15.49 -11.45 7.76
N ALA A 58 15.07 -11.93 8.93
CA ALA A 58 13.66 -12.16 9.24
C ALA A 58 12.83 -10.86 9.17
N LEU A 59 13.39 -9.75 9.67
CA LEU A 59 12.71 -8.46 9.62
C LEU A 59 12.60 -7.88 8.20
N ARG A 60 13.61 -8.09 7.33
CA ARG A 60 13.51 -7.72 5.91
C ARG A 60 12.39 -8.47 5.21
N LEU A 61 12.24 -9.77 5.49
CA LEU A 61 11.16 -10.59 4.94
C LEU A 61 9.79 -10.08 5.40
N ALA A 62 9.62 -9.83 6.70
CA ALA A 62 8.36 -9.31 7.24
C ALA A 62 7.98 -7.96 6.60
N LEU A 63 8.93 -7.02 6.50
CA LEU A 63 8.67 -5.71 5.90
C LEU A 63 8.29 -5.82 4.40
N ARG A 64 8.91 -6.75 3.69
CA ARG A 64 8.58 -7.03 2.29
C ARG A 64 7.17 -7.61 2.17
N ASP A 65 6.81 -8.58 3.00
CA ASP A 65 5.48 -9.18 3.01
C ASP A 65 4.39 -8.14 3.32
N ASP A 66 4.66 -7.24 4.27
CA ASP A 66 3.74 -6.14 4.61
C ASP A 66 3.56 -5.16 3.45
N ALA A 67 4.65 -4.80 2.77
CA ALA A 67 4.61 -3.95 1.58
C ALA A 67 3.84 -4.61 0.44
N GLU A 68 4.09 -5.89 0.16
CA GLU A 68 3.36 -6.65 -0.86
C GLU A 68 1.86 -6.75 -0.55
N ARG A 69 1.49 -6.94 0.73
CA ARG A 69 0.09 -6.91 1.17
C ARG A 69 -0.56 -5.56 0.92
N LEU A 70 0.12 -4.46 1.28
CA LEU A 70 -0.41 -3.11 1.05
C LEU A 70 -0.67 -2.85 -0.44
N VAL A 71 0.28 -3.24 -1.31
CA VAL A 71 0.12 -3.10 -2.77
C VAL A 71 -1.12 -3.85 -3.26
N ARG A 72 -1.31 -5.12 -2.85
CA ARG A 72 -2.48 -5.92 -3.25
C ARG A 72 -3.80 -5.29 -2.80
N THR A 73 -3.85 -4.73 -1.59
CA THR A 73 -5.04 -4.02 -1.09
C THR A 73 -5.34 -2.78 -1.94
N LEU A 74 -4.32 -2.00 -2.29
CA LEU A 74 -4.47 -0.81 -3.12
C LEU A 74 -4.88 -1.14 -4.55
N ASP A 75 -4.34 -2.21 -5.14
CA ASP A 75 -4.73 -2.69 -6.47
C ASP A 75 -6.20 -3.12 -6.48
N THR A 76 -6.62 -3.91 -5.49
CA THR A 76 -8.00 -4.37 -5.36
C THR A 76 -8.97 -3.19 -5.30
N LYS A 77 -8.66 -2.18 -4.49
CA LYS A 77 -9.47 -0.96 -4.38
C LYS A 77 -9.47 -0.12 -5.65
N SER A 78 -8.32 -0.03 -6.30
CA SER A 78 -8.19 0.68 -7.58
C SER A 78 -9.05 0.02 -8.66
N ASP A 79 -9.08 -1.31 -8.71
CA ASP A 79 -9.92 -2.06 -9.64
C ASP A 79 -11.41 -1.95 -9.32
N GLU A 80 -11.78 -1.92 -8.03
CA GLU A 80 -13.14 -1.63 -7.60
C GLU A 80 -13.59 -0.23 -8.04
N LEU A 81 -12.75 0.79 -7.83
CA LEU A 81 -13.02 2.16 -8.28
C LEU A 81 -13.15 2.24 -9.81
N ARG A 82 -12.24 1.60 -10.55
CA ARG A 82 -12.31 1.50 -12.02
C ARG A 82 -13.58 0.80 -12.49
N ARG A 83 -14.04 -0.23 -11.77
CA ARG A 83 -15.30 -0.92 -12.06
C ARG A 83 -16.49 0.00 -11.82
N ARG A 84 -16.55 0.68 -10.67
CA ARG A 84 -17.61 1.65 -10.35
C ARG A 84 -17.65 2.83 -11.31
N LEU A 85 -16.50 3.32 -11.78
CA LEU A 85 -16.44 4.34 -12.82
C LEU A 85 -16.95 3.84 -14.18
N ARG A 86 -16.63 2.59 -14.55
CA ARG A 86 -17.17 1.96 -15.76
C ARG A 86 -18.68 1.78 -15.67
N GLU A 87 -19.19 1.27 -14.56
CA GLU A 87 -20.62 1.09 -14.30
C GLU A 87 -21.35 2.44 -14.22
N GLY A 88 -20.81 3.42 -13.49
CA GLY A 88 -21.34 4.78 -13.37
C GLY A 88 -21.26 5.60 -14.67
N GLY A 89 -20.28 5.29 -15.53
CA GLY A 89 -20.17 5.84 -16.88
C GLY A 89 -21.12 5.15 -17.87
N ALA A 90 -21.36 3.85 -17.71
CA ALA A 90 -22.34 3.09 -18.48
C ALA A 90 -23.77 3.53 -18.14
N THR A 91 -24.09 3.76 -16.86
CA THR A 91 -25.40 4.28 -16.44
C THR A 91 -25.62 5.71 -16.95
N ARG A 92 -24.60 6.59 -16.90
CA ARG A 92 -24.72 7.94 -17.49
C ARG A 92 -24.86 7.91 -19.01
N ARG A 93 -24.12 7.05 -19.71
CA ARG A 93 -24.29 6.86 -21.17
C ARG A 93 -25.67 6.32 -21.52
N ALA A 94 -26.16 5.32 -20.79
CA ALA A 94 -27.50 4.78 -20.98
C ALA A 94 -28.56 5.86 -20.74
N ALA A 95 -28.49 6.59 -19.62
CA ALA A 95 -29.42 7.68 -19.31
C ALA A 95 -29.39 8.80 -20.38
N GLY A 96 -28.22 9.16 -20.89
CA GLY A 96 -28.07 10.12 -21.99
C GLY A 96 -28.61 9.61 -23.34
N ALA A 97 -28.56 8.30 -23.60
CA ALA A 97 -29.14 7.68 -24.78
C ALA A 97 -30.67 7.63 -24.72
N TYR A 98 -31.25 7.36 -23.54
CA TYR A 98 -32.70 7.46 -23.32
C TYR A 98 -33.21 8.91 -23.40
N ALA A 99 -32.43 9.89 -22.92
CA ALA A 99 -32.81 11.31 -22.95
C ALA A 99 -32.73 11.93 -24.36
N ASN A 100 -31.83 11.46 -25.24
CA ASN A 100 -31.68 11.95 -26.61
C ASN A 100 -32.52 11.19 -27.66
N GLY A 101 -33.49 10.38 -27.24
CA GLY A 101 -34.54 9.89 -28.13
C GLY A 101 -34.09 8.93 -29.25
N GLN A 102 -32.97 8.21 -29.09
CA GLN A 102 -32.65 7.12 -30.02
C GLN A 102 -33.58 5.92 -29.76
N LYS A 103 -34.70 5.87 -30.50
CA LYS A 103 -35.43 4.63 -30.76
C LYS A 103 -34.57 3.79 -31.72
N LEU A 104 -34.27 2.55 -31.31
CA LEU A 104 -33.78 1.50 -32.20
C LEU A 104 -34.74 1.28 -33.37
#